data_AF-A0A9X3X971-F1
#
_entry.id   AF-A0A9X3X971-F1
#
_cell.length_a   1.000
_cell.length_b   1.000
_cell.length_c   1.000
_cell.angle_alpha   90.00
_cell.angle_beta   90.00
_cell.angle_gamma   90.00
#
_symmetry.space_group_name_H-M   'P 1'
#
loop_
_entity.id
_entity.type
_entity.pdbx_description
1 polymer ?
#
loop_
_entity_poly.entity_id
_entity_poly.type
_entity_poly.pdbx_seq_one_letter_code
_entity_poly.pdbx_strand_id
1 'polypeptide(L)'
;MVAAGAVARDERGEQLLLDLMRAEPAFQKAAIHGAYYACELRKLGEDAHDEGLVHFALSRMRVDSDGFVSLARLRDRLPNLSFSGALVPALLRLERAGIVSLTIDDARPERVQLRLRVPL
;
A
#
# COMPACT_ATOMS: atom_id res chain seq x y z
N MET A 1 6.22 -33.66 13.12
CA MET A 1 5.09 -33.13 12.33
C MET A 1 4.91 -31.67 12.74
N VAL A 2 5.48 -30.73 11.97
CA VAL A 2 5.46 -29.30 12.31
C VAL A 2 4.24 -28.70 11.63
N ALA A 3 3.25 -28.29 12.42
CA ALA A 3 2.10 -27.56 11.91
C ALA A 3 2.55 -26.14 11.54
N ALA A 4 2.61 -25.85 10.25
CA ALA A 4 2.73 -24.49 9.74
C ALA A 4 1.37 -23.80 9.88
N GLY A 5 1.01 -23.44 11.12
CA GLY A 5 -0.26 -22.82 11.47
C GLY A 5 -0.02 -21.53 12.24
N ALA A 6 -0.26 -20.40 11.57
CA ALA A 6 -0.38 -19.06 12.15
C ALA A 6 0.75 -18.64 13.09
N VAL A 7 1.86 -18.15 12.51
CA VAL A 7 2.86 -17.34 13.22
C VAL A 7 2.13 -16.21 13.95
N ALA A 8 2.26 -16.16 15.28
CA ALA A 8 1.59 -15.16 16.11
C ALA A 8 2.01 -13.75 15.66
N ARG A 9 1.13 -12.75 15.84
CA ARG A 9 1.40 -11.37 15.35
C ARG A 9 2.76 -10.83 15.85
N ASP A 10 3.14 -11.22 17.06
CA ASP A 10 4.41 -10.84 17.69
C ASP A 10 5.60 -11.55 17.01
N GLU A 11 5.47 -12.83 16.68
CA GLU A 11 6.49 -13.59 15.94
C GLU A 11 6.69 -13.04 14.51
N ARG A 12 5.65 -12.52 13.86
CA ARG A 12 5.80 -11.81 12.56
C ARG A 12 6.58 -10.51 12.71
N GLY A 13 6.38 -9.79 13.81
CA GLY A 13 7.13 -8.58 14.12
C GLY A 13 8.61 -8.89 14.31
N GLU A 14 8.93 -9.92 15.09
CA GLU A 14 10.31 -10.38 15.30
C GLU A 14 10.96 -10.84 13.99
N GLN A 15 10.25 -11.63 13.18
CA GLN A 15 10.78 -12.07 11.89
C GLN A 15 11.07 -10.89 10.96
N LEU A 16 10.21 -9.87 10.91
CA LEU A 16 10.46 -8.65 10.14
C LEU A 16 11.74 -7.93 10.59
N LEU A 17 11.97 -7.82 11.89
CA LEU A 17 13.18 -7.20 12.43
C LEU A 17 14.43 -8.00 12.04
N LEU A 18 14.37 -9.34 12.08
CA LEU A 18 15.48 -10.20 11.66
C LEU A 18 15.75 -10.11 10.16
N ASP A 19 14.70 -10.05 9.33
CA ASP A 19 14.82 -9.88 7.89
C ASP A 19 15.45 -8.52 7.55
N LEU A 20 15.09 -7.47 8.29
CA LEU A 20 15.69 -6.14 8.15
C LEU A 20 17.19 -6.16 8.49
N MET A 21 17.59 -6.84 9.56
CA MET A 21 19.01 -6.98 9.93
C MET A 21 19.84 -7.70 8.87
N ARG A 22 19.21 -8.55 8.05
CA ARG A 22 19.84 -9.31 6.95
C ARG A 22 19.78 -8.59 5.60
N ALA A 23 18.94 -7.57 5.46
CA ALA A 23 18.78 -6.82 4.21
C ALA A 23 20.03 -6.00 3.87
N GLU A 24 20.18 -5.64 2.59
CA GLU A 24 21.28 -4.76 2.16
C GLU A 24 21.19 -3.38 2.85
N PRO A 25 22.32 -2.69 3.07
CA PRO A 25 22.33 -1.40 3.79
C PRO A 25 21.41 -0.33 3.19
N ALA A 26 21.20 -0.35 1.87
CA ALA A 26 20.27 0.57 1.21
C ALA A 26 18.81 0.33 1.64
N PHE A 27 18.39 -0.92 1.74
CA PHE A 27 17.05 -1.30 2.19
C PHE A 27 16.85 -1.03 3.68
N GLN A 28 17.90 -1.20 4.49
CA GLN A 28 17.84 -0.86 5.91
C GLN A 28 17.53 0.63 6.11
N LYS A 29 18.25 1.51 5.40
CA LYS A 29 17.98 2.96 5.44
C LYS A 29 16.58 3.30 4.95
N ALA A 30 16.14 2.69 3.84
CA ALA A 30 14.79 2.90 3.30
C ALA A 30 13.71 2.45 4.30
N ALA A 31 13.92 1.34 5.01
CA ALA A 31 12.98 0.85 6.02
C ALA A 31 12.87 1.80 7.21
N ILE A 32 13.97 2.42 7.66
CA ILE A 32 13.95 3.44 8.72
C ILE A 32 13.07 4.62 8.28
N HIS A 33 13.26 5.12 7.05
CA HIS A 33 12.43 6.20 6.52
C HIS A 33 10.95 5.80 6.40
N GLY A 34 10.68 4.58 5.92
CA GLY A 34 9.31 4.06 5.82
C GLY A 34 8.63 3.91 7.18
N ALA A 35 9.36 3.41 8.19
CA ALA A 35 8.86 3.28 9.55
C ALA A 35 8.58 4.66 10.17
N TYR A 36 9.50 5.61 10.02
CA TYR A 36 9.31 6.98 10.48
C TYR A 36 8.09 7.63 9.83
N TYR A 37 7.95 7.53 8.51
CA TYR A 37 6.79 8.03 7.78
C TYR A 37 5.48 7.43 8.29
N ALA A 38 5.42 6.11 8.48
CA ALA A 38 4.23 5.45 9.03
C ALA A 38 3.89 5.92 10.45
N CYS A 39 4.90 6.15 11.30
CA CYS A 39 4.70 6.70 12.64
C CYS A 39 4.13 8.13 12.61
N GLU A 40 4.65 9.00 11.75
CA GLU A 40 4.14 10.37 11.62
C GLU A 40 2.69 10.38 11.11
N LEU A 41 2.34 9.52 10.14
CA LEU A 41 0.96 9.41 9.69
C LEU A 41 0.00 8.93 10.80
N ARG A 42 0.42 7.97 11.64
CA ARG A 42 -0.41 7.53 12.78
C ARG A 42 -0.73 8.65 13.75
N LYS A 43 0.19 9.60 13.95
CA LYS A 43 -0.06 10.77 14.81
C LYS A 43 -1.14 11.70 14.24
N LEU A 44 -1.34 11.68 12.92
CA LEU A 44 -2.37 12.45 12.23
C LEU A 44 -3.74 11.75 12.21
N GLY A 45 -3.81 10.50 12.64
CA GLY A 45 -5.02 9.69 12.73
C GLY A 45 -5.09 8.55 11.72
N GLU A 46 -6.04 7.64 11.91
CA GLU A 46 -6.18 6.43 11.10
C GLU A 46 -6.46 6.74 9.62
N ASP A 47 -7.25 7.77 9.31
CA ASP A 47 -7.51 8.17 7.92
C ASP A 47 -6.24 8.59 7.17
N ALA A 48 -5.35 9.34 7.83
CA ALA A 48 -4.08 9.78 7.26
C ALA A 48 -3.12 8.59 7.10
N HIS A 49 -3.13 7.67 8.06
CA HIS A 49 -2.36 6.43 7.98
C HIS A 49 -2.80 5.55 6.82
N ASP A 50 -4.11 5.33 6.64
CA ASP A 50 -4.64 4.52 5.54
C ASP A 50 -4.39 5.17 4.18
N GLU A 51 -4.58 6.48 4.08
CA GLU A 51 -4.26 7.24 2.87
C GLU A 51 -2.78 7.15 2.48
N GLY A 52 -1.89 7.41 3.45
CA GLY A 52 -0.45 7.34 3.21
C GLY A 52 0.04 5.92 2.92
N LEU A 53 -0.57 4.89 3.51
CA LEU A 53 -0.28 3.49 3.20
C LEU A 53 -0.67 3.14 1.76
N VAL A 54 -1.86 3.57 1.31
CA VAL A 54 -2.33 3.37 -0.08
C VAL A 54 -1.43 4.11 -1.05
N HIS A 55 -1.10 5.38 -0.76
CA HIS A 55 -0.19 6.18 -1.57
C HIS A 55 1.20 5.54 -1.68
N PHE A 56 1.77 5.11 -0.55
CA PHE A 56 3.07 4.43 -0.52
C PHE A 56 3.04 3.14 -1.34
N ALA A 57 2.01 2.31 -1.19
CA ALA A 57 1.86 1.08 -1.97
C ALA A 57 1.82 1.38 -3.47
N LEU A 58 0.98 2.33 -3.90
CA LEU A 58 0.85 2.74 -5.28
C LEU A 58 2.14 3.27 -5.89
N SER A 59 2.89 4.12 -5.15
CA SER A 59 4.18 4.67 -5.59
C SER A 59 5.23 3.60 -5.93
N ARG A 60 5.04 2.38 -5.42
CA ARG A 60 5.95 1.24 -5.62
C ARG A 60 5.39 0.18 -6.57
N MET A 61 4.16 0.36 -7.06
CA MET A 61 3.55 -0.56 -8.01
C MET A 61 3.94 -0.19 -9.43
N ARG A 62 4.24 -1.20 -10.23
CA ARG A 62 4.46 -1.03 -11.67
C ARG A 62 3.11 -0.98 -12.38
N VAL A 63 2.91 0.10 -13.14
CA VAL A 63 1.79 0.26 -14.07
C VAL A 63 1.85 -0.80 -15.19
N ASP A 64 0.69 -1.14 -15.75
CA ASP A 64 0.60 -1.96 -16.95
C ASP A 64 1.00 -1.19 -18.22
N SER A 65 0.81 -1.82 -19.39
CA SER A 65 1.12 -1.25 -20.70
C SER A 65 0.40 0.06 -20.99
N ASP A 66 -0.77 0.26 -20.37
CA ASP A 66 -1.64 1.39 -20.60
C ASP A 66 -1.45 2.48 -19.53
N GLY A 67 -0.52 2.28 -18.60
CA GLY A 67 -0.18 3.23 -17.54
C GLY A 67 -1.08 3.13 -16.31
N PHE A 68 -1.77 2.02 -16.11
CA PHE A 68 -2.70 1.82 -15.00
C PHE A 68 -2.22 0.79 -13.97
N VAL A 69 -2.73 0.95 -12.75
CA VAL A 69 -2.69 -0.09 -11.71
C VAL A 69 -4.11 -0.57 -11.48
N SER A 70 -4.36 -1.87 -11.62
CA SER A 70 -5.69 -2.41 -11.32
C SER A 70 -5.96 -2.43 -9.82
N LEU A 71 -7.20 -2.13 -9.43
CA LEU A 71 -7.63 -2.16 -8.03
C LEU A 71 -7.44 -3.55 -7.39
N ALA A 72 -7.61 -4.62 -8.16
CA ALA A 72 -7.35 -5.99 -7.69
C ALA A 72 -5.88 -6.17 -7.24
N ARG A 73 -4.91 -5.73 -8.05
CA ARG A 73 -3.49 -5.82 -7.69
C ARG A 73 -3.15 -4.99 -6.45
N LEU A 74 -3.81 -3.86 -6.27
CA LEU A 74 -3.63 -3.03 -5.08
C LEU A 74 -4.20 -3.74 -3.83
N ARG A 75 -5.37 -4.38 -3.94
CA ARG A 75 -5.96 -5.18 -2.87
C ARG A 75 -5.07 -6.35 -2.47
N ASP A 76 -4.50 -7.05 -3.45
CA ASP A 76 -3.59 -8.16 -3.21
C ASP A 76 -2.32 -7.70 -2.45
N ARG A 77 -1.90 -6.45 -2.68
CA ARG A 77 -0.76 -5.84 -1.98
C ARG A 77 -1.08 -5.38 -0.56
N LEU A 78 -2.35 -5.04 -0.29
CA LEU A 78 -2.85 -4.54 0.99
C LEU A 78 -3.97 -5.44 1.54
N PRO A 79 -3.73 -6.75 1.74
CA PRO A 79 -4.81 -7.71 2.01
C PRO A 79 -5.52 -7.49 3.35
N ASN A 80 -4.88 -6.79 4.29
CA ASN A 80 -5.43 -6.50 5.62
C ASN A 80 -6.17 -5.16 5.69
N LEU A 81 -6.17 -4.37 4.61
CA LEU A 81 -6.86 -3.08 4.57
C LEU A 81 -8.33 -3.30 4.17
N SER A 82 -9.27 -2.80 4.98
CA SER A 82 -10.69 -2.92 4.67
C SER A 82 -11.02 -2.25 3.34
N PHE A 83 -11.66 -2.99 2.43
CA PHE A 83 -11.96 -2.46 1.09
C PHE A 83 -12.87 -1.24 1.14
N SER A 84 -14.05 -1.38 1.75
CA SER A 84 -15.04 -0.31 1.86
C SER A 84 -14.72 0.68 2.97
N GLY A 85 -14.10 0.23 4.06
CA GLY A 85 -13.85 1.05 5.24
C GLY A 85 -12.61 1.93 5.16
N ALA A 86 -11.60 1.54 4.36
CA ALA A 86 -10.31 2.22 4.34
C ALA A 86 -9.78 2.45 2.91
N LEU A 87 -9.72 1.41 2.07
CA LEU A 87 -9.11 1.51 0.75
C LEU A 87 -9.87 2.46 -0.19
N VAL A 88 -11.19 2.30 -0.32
CA VAL A 88 -12.01 3.20 -1.18
C VAL A 88 -11.98 4.64 -0.67
N PRO A 89 -12.22 4.94 0.62
CA PRO A 89 -12.07 6.29 1.17
C PRO A 89 -10.69 6.90 0.91
N ALA A 90 -9.61 6.16 1.12
CA ALA A 90 -8.25 6.60 0.85
C ALA A 90 -8.03 6.95 -0.63
N LEU A 91 -8.47 6.11 -1.55
CA LEU A 91 -8.38 6.37 -3.00
C LEU A 91 -9.14 7.62 -3.42
N LEU A 92 -10.34 7.85 -2.86
CA LEU A 92 -11.12 9.06 -3.11
C LEU A 92 -10.43 10.32 -2.58
N ARG A 93 -9.78 10.25 -1.42
CA ARG A 93 -8.99 11.38 -0.89
C ARG A 93 -7.77 11.68 -1.76
N LEU A 94 -7.03 10.65 -2.18
CA LEU A 94 -5.89 10.80 -3.10
C LEU A 94 -6.31 11.36 -4.46
N GLU A 95 -7.49 10.99 -4.96
CA GLU A 95 -8.04 11.55 -6.19
C GLU A 95 -8.39 13.03 -6.02
N ARG A 96 -9.07 13.41 -4.93
CA ARG A 96 -9.37 14.82 -4.62
C ARG A 96 -8.09 15.66 -4.45
N ALA A 97 -7.02 15.06 -3.93
CA ALA A 97 -5.71 15.69 -3.83
C ALA A 97 -4.95 15.75 -5.17
N GLY A 98 -5.48 15.16 -6.24
CA GLY A 98 -4.88 15.15 -7.57
C GLY A 98 -3.70 14.19 -7.75
N ILE A 99 -3.46 13.30 -6.77
CA ILE A 99 -2.34 12.34 -6.77
C ILE A 99 -2.66 11.13 -7.67
N VAL A 100 -3.92 10.70 -7.69
CA VAL A 100 -4.40 9.61 -8.55
C VAL A 100 -5.60 10.07 -9.37
N SER A 101 -5.91 9.34 -10.43
CA SER A 101 -7.19 9.45 -11.14
C SER A 101 -7.83 8.07 -11.18
N LEU A 102 -9.10 7.98 -10.77
CA LEU A 102 -9.87 6.75 -10.80
C LEU A 102 -10.56 6.64 -12.17
N THR A 103 -10.49 5.48 -12.80
CA THR A 103 -11.16 5.24 -14.08
C THR A 103 -11.92 3.93 -13.99
N ILE A 104 -13.19 3.97 -14.40
CA ILE A 104 -14.01 2.79 -14.58
C ILE A 104 -13.84 2.39 -16.05
N ASP A 105 -13.30 1.19 -16.27
CA ASP A 105 -13.15 0.66 -17.62
C ASP A 105 -14.49 0.10 -18.09
N ASP A 106 -15.21 0.85 -18.94
CA ASP A 106 -16.51 0.45 -19.48
C ASP A 106 -16.45 -0.83 -20.32
N ALA A 107 -15.28 -1.19 -20.88
CA ALA A 107 -15.10 -2.42 -21.64
C ALA A 107 -14.95 -3.67 -20.73
N ARG A 108 -14.58 -3.45 -19.46
CA ARG A 108 -14.51 -4.48 -18.41
C ARG A 108 -15.02 -3.89 -17.10
N PRO A 109 -16.36 -3.77 -16.92
CA PRO A 109 -16.97 -3.03 -15.82
C PRO A 109 -16.58 -3.54 -14.42
N GLU A 110 -15.97 -4.72 -14.33
CA GLU A 110 -15.44 -5.32 -13.10
C GLU A 110 -14.04 -4.81 -12.72
N ARG A 111 -13.42 -3.94 -13.53
CA ARG A 111 -12.06 -3.44 -13.33
C ARG A 111 -12.06 -1.92 -13.15
N VAL A 112 -11.96 -1.50 -11.89
CA VAL A 112 -11.53 -0.14 -11.57
C VAL A 112 -10.02 -0.06 -11.78
N GLN A 113 -9.59 0.89 -12.61
CA GLN A 113 -8.19 1.17 -12.91
C GLN A 113 -7.76 2.49 -12.26
N LEU A 114 -6.52 2.52 -11.78
CA LEU A 114 -5.93 3.66 -11.10
C LEU A 114 -4.82 4.22 -11.98
N ARG A 115 -4.94 5.48 -12.41
CA ARG A 115 -3.85 6.17 -13.09
C ARG A 115 -3.10 7.03 -12.10
N LEU A 116 -1.82 6.76 -11.92
CA LEU A 116 -0.95 7.56 -11.06
C LEU A 116 -0.57 8.84 -11.80
N ARG A 117 -0.84 10.01 -11.20
CA ARG A 117 -0.25 11.26 -11.66
C ARG A 117 1.07 11.44 -10.91
N VAL A 118 2.17 11.17 -11.60
CA VAL A 118 3.50 11.54 -11.10
C VAL A 118 3.71 13.01 -11.48
N PRO A 119 3.81 13.95 -10.52
CA PRO A 119 4.29 15.28 -10.86
C PRO A 119 5.73 15.16 -11.36
N LEU A 120 5.97 15.61 -12.59
CA LEU A 120 7.30 15.79 -13.17
C LEU A 120 8.03 16.94 -12.45
#